data_AF-A0A7Y2H665-F1
#
_entry.id   AF-A0A7Y2H665-F1
#
_cell.length_a   1.000
_cell.length_b   1.000
_cell.length_c   1.000
_cell.angle_alpha   90.00
_cell.angle_beta   90.00
_cell.angle_gamma   90.00
#
_symmetry.space_group_name_H-M   'P 1'
#
loop_
_entity.id
_entity.type
_entity.pdbx_description
1 polymer ?
#
loop_
_entity_poly.entity_id
_entity_poly.type
_entity_poly.pdbx_seq_one_letter_code
_entity_poly.pdbx_strand_id
1 'polypeptide(L)'
;MSMAVASVLFGCNGLNSEKKDNRELSSTSATEWTETQLLDTVQYQTFNYFWDGAEPNSGLARERIHMDSIYPTHDRNIITIGGSGFGLMAILVGVERDFITREQALERLEKAVNFLSEADRFHGAWP
;
A
#
# COMPACT_ATOMS: atom_id res chain seq x y z
N MET A 1 -58.58 -14.48 16.01
CA MET A 1 -57.57 -15.08 15.12
C MET A 1 -56.21 -14.85 15.77
N SER A 2 -55.76 -15.81 16.58
CA SER A 2 -54.52 -15.72 17.36
C SER A 2 -53.49 -16.64 16.72
N MET A 3 -52.31 -16.13 16.37
CA MET A 3 -51.15 -16.94 16.00
C MET A 3 -49.93 -16.40 16.76
N ALA A 4 -49.53 -17.15 17.78
CA ALA A 4 -48.22 -17.03 18.40
C ALA A 4 -47.29 -18.01 17.68
N VAL A 5 -46.14 -17.53 17.21
CA VAL A 5 -45.07 -18.36 16.62
C VAL A 5 -44.07 -18.67 17.73
N ALA A 6 -43.93 -19.95 18.07
CA ALA A 6 -42.95 -20.44 19.03
C ALA A 6 -41.66 -20.85 18.32
N SER A 7 -40.56 -20.19 18.66
CA SER A 7 -39.21 -20.49 18.18
C SER A 7 -38.67 -21.77 18.85
N VAL A 8 -38.29 -22.77 18.05
CA VAL A 8 -37.59 -23.98 18.54
C VAL A 8 -36.09 -23.80 18.36
N LEU A 9 -35.38 -23.70 19.48
CA LEU A 9 -33.92 -23.78 19.55
C LEU A 9 -33.50 -25.25 19.49
N PHE A 10 -32.86 -25.68 18.41
CA PHE A 10 -32.17 -26.97 18.36
C PHE A 10 -30.76 -26.81 18.93
N GLY A 11 -30.58 -27.25 20.18
CA GLY A 11 -29.27 -27.52 20.76
C GLY A 11 -28.74 -28.88 20.30
N CYS A 12 -27.50 -28.92 19.83
CA CYS A 12 -26.79 -30.18 19.55
C CYS A 12 -26.01 -30.62 20.79
N ASN A 13 -26.48 -31.66 21.48
CA ASN A 13 -25.66 -32.48 22.37
C ASN A 13 -24.94 -33.55 21.54
N GLY A 14 -23.64 -33.70 21.78
CA GLY A 14 -22.76 -34.59 21.03
C GLY A 14 -23.01 -36.08 21.29
N LEU A 15 -22.83 -36.87 20.23
CA LEU A 15 -22.46 -38.28 20.29
C LEU A 15 -21.33 -38.54 19.29
N ASN A 16 -20.27 -39.16 19.81
CA ASN A 16 -19.04 -39.54 19.11
C ASN A 16 -19.31 -40.45 17.90
N SER A 17 -18.68 -40.11 16.77
CA SER A 17 -18.29 -41.06 15.74
C SER A 17 -16.89 -40.66 15.28
N GLU A 18 -15.90 -41.50 15.59
CA GLU A 18 -14.55 -41.37 15.05
C GLU A 18 -14.57 -41.61 13.55
N LYS A 19 -14.53 -40.53 12.77
CA LYS A 19 -14.02 -40.55 11.40
C LYS A 19 -12.74 -39.72 11.39
N LYS A 20 -11.59 -40.41 11.41
CA LYS A 20 -10.31 -39.82 11.00
C LYS A 20 -10.40 -39.51 9.50
N ASP A 21 -10.90 -38.33 9.17
CA ASP A 21 -10.69 -37.71 7.87
C ASP A 21 -9.25 -37.19 7.88
N ASN A 22 -8.30 -38.05 7.46
CA ASN A 22 -6.95 -37.63 7.11
C ASN A 22 -7.02 -36.78 5.84
N ARG A 23 -7.50 -35.53 5.99
CA ARG A 23 -7.06 -34.48 5.07
C ARG A 23 -5.64 -34.17 5.49
N GLU A 24 -4.69 -34.73 4.76
CA GLU A 24 -3.38 -34.09 4.62
C GLU A 24 -3.67 -32.65 4.21
N LEU A 25 -3.60 -31.75 5.20
CA LEU A 25 -3.39 -30.36 4.95
C LEU A 25 -2.03 -30.34 4.27
N SER A 26 -2.04 -30.40 2.94
CA SER A 26 -0.86 -30.21 2.12
C SER A 26 -0.21 -28.95 2.66
N SER A 27 0.87 -29.15 3.42
CA SER A 27 1.68 -28.07 3.95
C SER A 27 2.29 -27.46 2.71
N THR A 28 1.53 -26.54 2.11
CA THR A 28 2.08 -25.51 1.25
C THR A 28 3.18 -24.93 2.12
N SER A 29 4.44 -25.22 1.79
CA SER A 29 5.58 -24.80 2.57
C SER A 29 5.49 -23.29 2.64
N ALA A 30 4.97 -22.78 3.76
CA ALA A 30 4.98 -21.36 4.02
C ALA A 30 6.46 -21.00 4.00
N THR A 31 6.88 -20.20 3.02
CA THR A 31 8.22 -19.65 3.02
C THR A 31 8.38 -18.94 4.37
N GLU A 32 9.19 -19.50 5.26
CA GLU A 32 9.51 -18.84 6.52
C GLU A 32 10.51 -17.73 6.20
N TRP A 33 10.06 -16.48 6.34
CA TRP A 33 10.90 -15.31 6.17
C TRP A 33 11.64 -15.03 7.47
N THR A 34 12.91 -14.64 7.39
CA THR A 34 13.51 -13.96 8.54
C THR A 34 12.88 -12.59 8.72
N GLU A 35 12.89 -12.07 9.94
CA GLU A 35 12.37 -10.73 10.23
C GLU A 35 13.05 -9.66 9.36
N THR A 36 14.37 -9.78 9.17
CA THR A 36 15.13 -8.87 8.30
C THR A 36 14.66 -8.94 6.84
N GLN A 37 14.51 -10.14 6.27
CA GLN A 37 14.04 -10.29 4.90
C GLN A 37 12.63 -9.72 4.71
N LEU A 38 11.76 -9.92 5.71
CA LEU A 38 10.42 -9.36 5.71
C LEU A 38 10.46 -7.82 5.73
N LEU A 39 11.22 -7.23 6.64
CA LEU A 39 11.30 -5.78 6.79
C LEU A 39 11.97 -5.11 5.59
N ASP A 40 13.00 -5.70 5.01
CA ASP A 40 13.65 -5.19 3.79
C ASP A 40 12.68 -5.23 2.61
N THR A 41 11.90 -6.31 2.49
CA THR A 41 10.86 -6.43 1.44
C THR A 41 9.77 -5.37 1.63
N VAL A 42 9.28 -5.19 2.86
CA VAL A 42 8.28 -4.15 3.16
C VAL A 42 8.83 -2.76 2.81
N GLN A 43 10.07 -2.46 3.16
CA GLN A 43 10.67 -1.16 2.86
C GLN A 43 10.84 -0.93 1.36
N TYR A 44 11.36 -1.91 0.62
CA TYR A 44 11.53 -1.80 -0.84
C TYR A 44 10.17 -1.62 -1.54
N GLN A 45 9.16 -2.42 -1.18
CA GLN A 45 7.83 -2.30 -1.78
C GLN A 45 7.14 -0.98 -1.42
N THR A 46 7.34 -0.48 -0.20
CA THR A 46 6.81 0.83 0.21
C THR A 46 7.52 1.97 -0.50
N PHE A 47 8.84 1.87 -0.70
CA PHE A 47 9.61 2.80 -1.52
C PHE A 47 9.04 2.90 -2.95
N ASN A 48 8.66 1.77 -3.56
CA ASN A 48 8.10 1.75 -4.92
C ASN A 48 6.77 2.51 -5.05
N TYR A 49 6.02 2.75 -3.96
CA TYR A 49 4.88 3.66 -3.99
C TYR A 49 5.30 5.08 -4.43
N PHE A 50 6.43 5.55 -3.94
CA PHE A 50 6.96 6.89 -4.24
C PHE A 50 7.86 6.90 -5.48
N TRP A 51 8.45 5.76 -5.82
CA TRP A 51 9.35 5.66 -6.98
C TRP A 51 8.60 5.37 -8.28
N ASP A 52 7.99 4.19 -8.38
CA ASP A 52 7.22 3.73 -9.55
C ASP A 52 5.81 4.32 -9.55
N GLY A 53 5.23 4.49 -8.37
CA GLY A 53 3.87 5.01 -8.17
C GLY A 53 3.75 6.53 -8.25
N ALA A 54 4.85 7.27 -8.46
CA ALA A 54 4.82 8.72 -8.61
C ALA A 54 3.95 9.18 -9.80
N GLU A 55 3.39 10.38 -9.68
CA GLU A 55 2.71 11.04 -10.80
C GLU A 55 3.77 11.45 -11.86
N PRO A 56 3.61 11.06 -13.14
CA PRO A 56 4.68 11.14 -14.12
C PRO A 56 5.06 12.55 -14.56
N ASN A 57 4.20 13.56 -14.42
CA ASN A 57 4.56 14.93 -14.79
C ASN A 57 5.40 15.60 -13.69
N SER A 58 4.92 15.56 -12.46
CA SER A 58 5.53 16.21 -11.29
C SER A 58 6.67 15.40 -10.66
N GLY A 59 6.65 14.07 -10.77
CA GLY A 59 7.53 13.19 -10.00
C GLY A 59 7.17 13.12 -8.51
N LEU A 60 6.04 13.69 -8.09
CA LEU A 60 5.57 13.77 -6.71
C LEU A 60 4.59 12.63 -6.38
N ALA A 61 4.30 12.47 -5.09
CA ALA A 61 3.47 11.37 -4.60
C ALA A 61 1.99 11.60 -4.96
N ARG A 62 1.37 10.59 -5.58
CA ARG A 62 -0.09 10.55 -5.73
C ARG A 62 -0.76 10.50 -4.36
N GLU A 63 -1.90 11.17 -4.25
CA GLU A 63 -2.78 11.08 -3.07
C GLU A 63 -3.23 9.64 -2.83
N ARG A 64 -3.50 8.89 -3.90
CA ARG A 64 -3.91 7.48 -3.83
C ARG A 64 -3.52 6.70 -5.08
N ILE A 65 -3.25 5.41 -4.90
CA ILE A 65 -3.03 4.45 -5.98
C ILE A 65 -3.97 3.27 -5.76
N HIS A 66 -4.93 3.09 -6.65
CA HIS A 66 -5.81 1.92 -6.69
C HIS A 66 -5.31 0.91 -7.73
N MET A 67 -5.08 -0.33 -7.30
CA MET A 67 -4.55 -1.40 -8.17
C MET A 67 -5.56 -1.91 -9.19
N ASP A 68 -6.86 -1.75 -8.90
CA ASP A 68 -7.95 -2.05 -9.84
C ASP A 68 -8.13 -0.95 -10.92
N SER A 69 -7.38 0.15 -10.80
CA SER A 69 -7.48 1.33 -11.65
C SER A 69 -8.85 2.03 -11.66
N ILE A 70 -9.69 1.81 -10.66
CA ILE A 70 -11.01 2.43 -10.53
C ILE A 70 -10.89 3.69 -9.65
N TYR A 71 -11.09 4.88 -10.25
CA TYR A 71 -11.05 6.17 -9.54
C TYR A 71 -12.40 6.89 -9.68
N PRO A 72 -13.35 6.71 -8.75
CA PRO A 72 -14.71 7.27 -8.85
C PRO A 72 -14.74 8.81 -9.00
N THR A 73 -13.73 9.47 -8.45
CA THR A 73 -13.55 10.93 -8.43
C THR A 73 -12.58 11.43 -9.50
N HIS A 74 -12.11 10.57 -10.41
CA HIS A 74 -11.15 10.90 -11.49
C HIS A 74 -9.84 11.56 -10.98
N ASP A 75 -9.41 11.19 -9.77
CA ASP A 75 -8.33 11.84 -9.00
C ASP A 75 -6.98 11.12 -9.06
N ARG A 76 -6.80 10.18 -10.00
CA ARG A 76 -5.58 9.35 -10.12
C ARG A 76 -4.26 10.13 -10.15
N ASN A 77 -4.27 11.33 -10.75
CA ASN A 77 -3.07 12.16 -10.91
C ASN A 77 -3.06 13.34 -9.94
N ILE A 78 -3.95 13.37 -8.95
CA ILE A 78 -3.85 14.35 -7.86
C ILE A 78 -2.66 13.95 -6.99
N ILE A 79 -1.75 14.90 -6.80
CA ILE A 79 -0.62 14.77 -5.89
C ILE A 79 -0.96 15.37 -4.53
N THR A 80 -0.24 14.95 -3.50
CA THR A 80 -0.37 15.47 -2.13
C THR A 80 0.93 16.09 -1.67
N ILE A 81 0.94 17.34 -1.22
CA ILE A 81 2.18 18.02 -0.82
C ILE A 81 2.78 17.38 0.43
N GLY A 82 1.97 17.14 1.46
CA GLY A 82 2.43 16.50 2.70
C GLY A 82 2.96 15.09 2.45
N GLY A 83 2.21 14.26 1.72
CA GLY A 83 2.64 12.91 1.36
C GLY A 83 3.87 12.89 0.44
N SER A 84 4.02 13.91 -0.42
CA SER A 84 5.21 14.07 -1.24
C SER A 84 6.45 14.39 -0.43
N GLY A 85 6.34 15.17 0.65
CA GLY A 85 7.46 15.38 1.59
C GLY A 85 8.00 14.05 2.14
N PHE A 86 7.13 13.12 2.51
CA PHE A 86 7.53 11.77 2.91
C PHE A 86 8.14 10.97 1.75
N GLY A 87 7.60 11.12 0.54
CA GLY A 87 8.17 10.50 -0.66
C GLY A 87 9.58 10.98 -0.99
N LEU A 88 9.86 12.28 -0.83
CA LEU A 88 11.22 12.81 -1.01
C LEU A 88 12.20 12.23 0.02
N MET A 89 11.76 12.02 1.27
CA MET A 89 12.56 11.30 2.26
C MET A 89 12.75 9.82 1.89
N ALA A 90 11.73 9.16 1.35
CA ALA A 90 11.84 7.78 0.86
C ALA A 90 12.83 7.65 -0.30
N ILE A 91 12.94 8.64 -1.18
CA ILE A 91 13.96 8.70 -2.24
C ILE A 91 15.38 8.67 -1.64
N LEU A 92 15.63 9.45 -0.58
CA LEU A 92 16.93 9.43 0.11
C LEU A 92 17.21 8.05 0.73
N VAL A 93 16.21 7.41 1.35
CA VAL A 93 16.33 6.03 1.84
C VAL A 93 16.67 5.07 0.69
N GLY A 94 16.04 5.23 -0.48
CA GLY A 94 16.34 4.42 -1.66
C GLY A 94 17.79 4.56 -2.14
N VAL A 95 18.41 5.73 -2.00
CA VAL A 95 19.84 5.91 -2.28
C VAL A 95 20.70 5.20 -1.24
N GLU A 96 20.45 5.41 0.06
CA GLU A 96 21.23 4.81 1.15
C GLU A 96 21.12 3.27 1.22
N ARG A 97 20.04 2.72 0.65
CA ARG A 97 19.75 1.28 0.57
C ARG A 97 20.11 0.67 -0.80
N ASP A 98 20.71 1.44 -1.70
CA ASP A 98 21.06 1.03 -3.07
C ASP A 98 19.86 0.51 -3.90
N PHE A 99 18.63 0.97 -3.61
CA PHE A 99 17.45 0.68 -4.45
C PHE A 99 17.51 1.45 -5.77
N ILE A 100 18.12 2.63 -5.74
CA ILE A 100 18.34 3.52 -6.88
C ILE A 100 19.72 4.17 -6.77
N THR A 101 20.25 4.66 -7.89
CA THR A 101 21.51 5.42 -7.87
C THR A 101 21.29 6.86 -7.41
N ARG A 102 22.37 7.51 -6.98
CA ARG A 102 22.35 8.93 -6.61
C ARG A 102 21.96 9.82 -7.79
N GLU A 103 22.35 9.47 -9.00
CA GLU A 103 22.00 10.19 -10.24
C GLU A 103 20.50 10.10 -10.53
N GLN A 104 19.91 8.90 -10.38
CA GLN A 104 18.46 8.72 -10.51
C GLN A 104 17.70 9.55 -9.48
N ALA A 105 18.17 9.55 -8.23
CA ALA A 105 17.58 10.38 -7.19
C ALA A 105 17.69 11.87 -7.51
N LEU A 106 18.84 12.35 -7.99
CA LEU A 106 19.03 13.74 -8.40
C LEU A 106 18.03 14.14 -9.49
N GLU A 107 17.91 13.34 -10.55
CA GLU A 107 16.96 13.58 -11.65
C GLU A 107 15.53 13.67 -11.13
N ARG A 108 15.15 12.78 -10.21
CA ARG A 108 13.81 12.80 -9.59
C ARG A 108 13.58 14.05 -8.75
N LEU A 109 14.55 14.44 -7.93
CA LEU A 109 14.46 15.61 -7.05
C LEU A 109 14.41 16.90 -7.86
N GLU A 110 15.21 17.03 -8.93
CA GLU A 110 15.17 18.17 -9.84
C GLU A 110 13.79 18.30 -10.49
N LYS A 111 13.22 17.20 -10.98
CA LYS A 111 11.86 17.17 -11.54
C LYS A 111 10.81 17.66 -10.54
N ALA A 112 10.85 17.13 -9.31
CA ALA A 112 9.94 17.52 -8.23
C ALA A 112 10.06 19.01 -7.88
N VAL A 113 11.28 19.52 -7.73
CA VAL A 113 11.52 20.94 -7.41
C VAL A 113 11.09 21.85 -8.56
N ASN A 114 11.37 21.47 -9.81
CA ASN A 114 10.93 22.24 -10.99
C ASN A 114 9.40 22.35 -11.02
N PHE A 115 8.68 21.24 -10.80
CA PHE A 115 7.22 21.27 -10.70
C PHE A 115 6.74 22.18 -9.56
N LEU A 116 7.30 22.05 -8.35
CA LEU A 116 6.91 22.87 -7.19
C LEU A 116 7.24 24.36 -7.36
N SER A 117 8.23 24.69 -8.20
CA SER A 117 8.60 26.07 -8.48
C SER A 117 7.54 26.81 -9.30
N GLU A 118 6.82 26.08 -10.15
CA GLU A 118 5.76 26.56 -11.04
C GLU A 118 4.34 26.34 -10.48
N ALA A 119 4.19 25.44 -9.50
CA ALA A 119 2.91 25.15 -8.88
C ALA A 119 2.33 26.33 -8.09
N ASP A 120 0.99 26.35 -7.98
CA ASP A 120 0.25 27.34 -7.22
C ASP A 120 0.74 27.43 -5.77
N ARG A 121 0.86 28.66 -5.28
CA ARG A 121 1.23 28.96 -3.89
C ARG A 121 0.40 30.12 -3.36
N PHE A 122 0.03 30.04 -2.10
CA PHE A 122 -0.71 31.07 -1.37
C PHE A 122 0.19 31.59 -0.24
N HIS A 123 0.71 32.82 -0.40
CA HIS A 123 1.69 33.41 0.53
C HIS A 123 2.93 32.53 0.77
N GLY A 124 3.34 31.78 -0.26
CA GLY A 124 4.50 30.88 -0.21
C GLY A 124 4.20 29.45 0.27
N ALA A 125 2.98 29.17 0.75
CA ALA A 125 2.55 27.82 1.07
C ALA A 125 1.94 27.12 -0.16
N TRP A 126 2.31 25.86 -0.39
CA TRP A 126 1.61 25.01 -1.36
C TRP A 126 0.27 24.53 -0.77
N PRO A 127 -0.76 24.32 -1.60
CA PRO A 127 -2.07 23.84 -1.17
C PRO A 127 -2.09 22.38 -0.71
#